data_AF-A0A3N1H290-F1
#
_entry.id   AF-A0A3N1H290-F1
#
_cell.length_a   1.000
_cell.length_b   1.000
_cell.length_c   1.000
_cell.angle_alpha   90.00
_cell.angle_beta   90.00
_cell.angle_gamma   90.00
#
_symmetry.space_group_name_H-M   'P 1'
#
loop_
_entity.id
_entity.type
_entity.pdbx_description
1 polymer ?
#
loop_
_entity_poly.entity_id
_entity_poly.type
_entity_poly.pdbx_seq_one_letter_code
_entity_poly.pdbx_strand_id
1 'polypeptide(L)'
;MKPDLTTLRAAVSEFGGFTTPEKSWAVLTAATAPEFDLGVAAHREAAHVWLNAWGCRIRTPRPGEPRVLDESLAAWWATWRDALPGAGTWLADLADEQVARLADGFAALSASTAAATPRGTRTLGPTAASKLLFALRPNSLPPWDNMIADRLHGGRDGAAYRAHLLLTRGWAVDLLAEAGVPEPELLDDLGRPGRSLAKVIDEYCYLACTRGWTAPRRGVTAEDVRRIARALPRTEEALVRDRVKYRIGRIVYLALSPDELTMGFAFPKEERAALIASDPDKFHPPVPSDERYNWVRATLSQLDEAELTELVVDAWRMCVPKRVARDYLGR
;
A
#
# COMPACT_ATOMS: atom_id res chain seq x y z
N MET A 1 -5.45 5.23 3.24
CA MET A 1 -4.09 4.93 2.73
C MET A 1 -3.97 3.42 2.58
N LYS A 2 -4.62 2.81 1.59
CA LYS A 2 -4.48 1.38 1.25
C LYS A 2 -3.91 1.35 -0.17
N PRO A 3 -2.81 0.63 -0.44
CA PRO A 3 -2.28 0.50 -1.79
C PRO A 3 -3.10 -0.51 -2.61
N ASP A 4 -3.30 -0.21 -3.90
CA ASP A 4 -3.60 -1.20 -4.94
C ASP A 4 -2.30 -1.60 -5.65
N LEU A 5 -2.32 -2.58 -6.57
CA LEU A 5 -1.11 -3.01 -7.28
C LEU A 5 -0.46 -1.89 -8.09
N THR A 6 -1.26 -0.98 -8.64
CA THR A 6 -0.75 0.17 -9.40
C THR A 6 0.08 1.08 -8.51
N THR A 7 -0.47 1.44 -7.35
CA THR A 7 0.19 2.26 -6.32
C THR A 7 1.43 1.56 -5.79
N LEU A 8 1.35 0.25 -5.53
CA LEU A 8 2.46 -0.53 -5.02
C LEU A 8 3.61 -0.58 -6.03
N ARG A 9 3.32 -0.77 -7.33
CA ARG A 9 4.31 -0.74 -8.40
C ARG A 9 5.00 0.62 -8.51
N ALA A 10 4.23 1.71 -8.40
CA ALA A 10 4.80 3.06 -8.38
C ALA A 10 5.70 3.29 -7.16
N ALA A 11 5.28 2.82 -5.98
CA ALA A 11 6.06 2.91 -4.75
C ALA A 11 7.37 2.11 -4.84
N VAL A 12 7.34 0.90 -5.42
CA VAL A 12 8.52 0.07 -5.64
C VAL A 12 9.54 0.78 -6.53
N SER A 13 9.08 1.41 -7.61
CA SER A 13 9.93 2.18 -8.53
C SER A 13 10.56 3.39 -7.83
N GLU A 14 9.78 4.16 -7.09
CA GLU A 14 10.26 5.32 -6.33
C GLU A 14 11.28 4.90 -5.25
N PHE A 15 10.99 3.82 -4.52
CA PHE A 15 11.86 3.35 -3.45
C PHE A 15 13.19 2.78 -3.97
N GLY A 16 13.23 2.27 -5.22
CA GLY A 16 14.46 1.78 -5.87
C GLY A 16 15.61 2.79 -5.93
N GLY A 17 15.34 4.09 -5.74
CA GLY A 17 16.37 5.12 -5.60
C GLY A 17 17.18 5.07 -4.30
N PHE A 18 16.77 4.30 -3.28
CA PHE A 18 17.42 4.25 -1.96
C PHE A 18 18.32 2.98 -1.82
N THR A 19 19.65 3.16 -1.79
CA THR A 19 20.62 2.02 -1.90
C THR A 19 21.25 1.52 -0.60
N THR A 20 21.13 2.25 0.52
CA THR A 20 21.80 1.91 1.79
C THR A 20 21.23 0.67 2.51
N PRO A 21 19.90 0.46 2.58
CA PRO A 21 19.32 -0.69 3.32
C PRO A 21 19.74 -2.05 2.77
N GLU A 22 19.92 -2.18 1.45
CA GLU A 22 20.21 -3.45 0.78
C GLU A 22 21.57 -4.03 1.16
N LYS A 23 22.61 -3.20 1.30
CA LYS A 23 23.96 -3.66 1.69
C LYS A 23 24.00 -4.21 3.10
N SER A 24 23.34 -3.53 4.04
CA SER A 24 23.29 -3.97 5.43
C SER A 24 22.52 -5.29 5.60
N TRP A 25 21.48 -5.52 4.79
CA TRP A 25 20.72 -6.76 4.79
C TRP A 25 21.59 -7.96 4.40
N ALA A 26 22.36 -7.85 3.30
CA ALA A 26 23.25 -8.93 2.86
C ALA A 26 24.29 -9.31 3.92
N VAL A 27 24.86 -8.31 4.62
CA VAL A 27 25.81 -8.54 5.73
C VAL A 27 25.14 -9.30 6.88
N LEU A 28 23.93 -8.89 7.28
CA LEU A 28 23.20 -9.59 8.34
C LEU A 28 22.91 -11.05 7.95
N THR A 29 22.32 -11.28 6.77
CA THR A 29 21.96 -12.62 6.30
C THR A 29 23.18 -13.55 6.22
N ALA A 30 24.34 -13.05 5.76
CA ALA A 30 25.56 -13.84 5.73
C ALA A 30 26.07 -14.17 7.14
N ALA A 31 25.99 -13.22 8.08
CA ALA A 31 26.44 -13.40 9.46
C ALA A 31 25.53 -14.29 10.30
N THR A 32 24.28 -14.51 9.86
CA THR A 32 23.26 -15.26 10.60
C THR A 32 22.78 -16.52 9.89
N ALA A 33 23.47 -16.96 8.83
CA ALA A 33 23.14 -18.19 8.13
C ALA A 33 23.37 -19.45 8.99
N PRO A 34 22.59 -20.53 8.82
CA PRO A 34 21.45 -20.66 7.89
C PRO A 34 20.15 -20.03 8.41
N GLU A 35 20.05 -19.76 9.71
CA GLU A 35 18.87 -19.17 10.34
C GLU A 35 19.26 -18.16 11.42
N PHE A 36 18.59 -17.02 11.42
CA PHE A 36 18.83 -15.97 12.39
C PHE A 36 18.25 -16.33 13.77
N ASP A 37 19.15 -16.73 14.66
CA ASP A 37 18.87 -17.15 16.03
C ASP A 37 19.48 -16.19 17.08
N LEU A 38 18.64 -15.47 17.85
CA LEU A 38 19.12 -14.59 18.93
C LEU A 38 19.61 -15.35 20.17
N GLY A 39 19.54 -16.67 20.22
CA GLY A 39 20.24 -17.50 21.20
C GLY A 39 21.76 -17.48 21.00
N VAL A 40 22.22 -17.18 19.78
CA VAL A 40 23.63 -17.10 19.41
C VAL A 40 24.18 -15.69 19.61
N ALA A 41 25.25 -15.55 20.40
CA ALA A 41 25.85 -14.24 20.71
C ALA A 41 26.34 -13.48 19.46
N ALA A 42 26.96 -14.19 18.50
CA ALA A 42 27.42 -13.60 17.25
C ALA A 42 26.25 -13.02 16.42
N HIS A 43 25.08 -13.67 16.44
CA HIS A 43 23.90 -13.18 15.75
C HIS A 43 23.33 -11.93 16.42
N ARG A 44 23.33 -11.86 17.76
CA ARG A 44 22.92 -10.65 18.50
C ARG A 44 23.86 -9.47 18.23
N GLU A 45 25.15 -9.72 18.11
CA GLU A 45 26.14 -8.70 17.70
C GLU A 45 25.87 -8.21 16.27
N ALA A 46 25.62 -9.12 15.32
CA ALA A 46 25.23 -8.77 13.95
C ALA A 46 23.90 -7.97 13.92
N ALA A 47 22.92 -8.35 14.74
CA ALA A 47 21.65 -7.65 14.89
C ALA A 47 21.83 -6.19 15.33
N HIS A 48 22.70 -5.97 16.32
CA HIS A 48 23.01 -4.63 16.82
C HIS A 48 23.64 -3.75 15.73
N VAL A 49 24.63 -4.27 15.00
CA VAL A 49 25.26 -3.56 13.88
C VAL A 49 24.22 -3.21 12.80
N TRP A 50 23.37 -4.17 12.45
CA TRP A 50 22.31 -3.97 11.45
C TRP A 50 21.28 -2.92 11.88
N LEU A 51 20.78 -2.99 13.12
CA LEU A 51 19.84 -1.99 13.67
C LEU A 51 20.41 -0.57 13.61
N ASN A 52 21.70 -0.42 13.87
CA ASN A 52 22.38 0.87 13.78
C ASN A 52 22.53 1.37 12.33
N ALA A 53 22.83 0.46 11.38
CA ALA A 53 22.80 0.79 9.95
C ALA A 53 21.39 1.22 9.50
N TRP A 54 20.33 0.73 10.16
CA TRP A 54 18.94 1.10 9.97
C TRP A 54 18.48 2.30 10.82
N GLY A 55 19.42 3.04 11.43
CA GLY A 55 19.16 4.33 12.09
C GLY A 55 18.70 4.26 13.54
N CYS A 56 18.75 3.09 14.21
CA CYS A 56 18.30 2.95 15.61
C CYS A 56 19.24 3.55 16.66
N ARG A 57 20.49 3.92 16.29
CA ARG A 57 21.47 4.63 17.14
C ARG A 57 21.62 4.05 18.57
N ILE A 58 21.65 2.73 18.67
CA ILE A 58 21.87 1.96 19.89
C ILE A 58 23.35 1.98 20.23
N ARG A 59 23.69 2.36 21.46
CA ARG A 59 25.08 2.51 21.92
C ARG A 59 25.84 1.17 21.88
N THR A 60 27.08 1.19 21.37
CA THR A 60 28.05 0.10 21.51
C THR A 60 28.75 0.15 22.88
N PRO A 61 28.78 -0.96 23.64
CA PRO A 61 29.52 -1.02 24.90
C PRO A 61 31.03 -0.90 24.64
N ARG A 62 31.75 -0.19 25.52
CA ARG A 62 33.22 -0.09 25.47
C ARG A 62 33.85 -1.39 25.99
N PRO A 63 35.13 -1.66 25.68
CA PRO A 63 35.85 -2.77 26.28
C PRO A 63 35.73 -2.77 27.82
N GLY A 64 35.27 -3.88 28.39
CA GLY A 64 35.06 -4.03 29.85
C GLY A 64 33.69 -3.54 30.37
N GLU A 65 32.85 -2.92 29.54
CA GLU A 65 31.46 -2.60 29.94
C GLU A 65 30.52 -3.80 29.78
N PRO A 66 29.49 -3.93 30.64
CA PRO A 66 28.47 -4.97 30.48
C PRO A 66 27.77 -4.90 29.12
N ARG A 67 27.54 -6.05 28.49
CA ARG A 67 26.80 -6.16 27.22
C ARG A 67 25.29 -6.28 27.47
N VAL A 68 24.70 -5.27 28.11
CA VAL A 68 23.32 -5.32 28.62
C VAL A 68 22.27 -5.66 27.54
N LEU A 69 22.43 -5.12 26.33
CA LEU A 69 21.54 -5.44 25.22
C LEU A 69 21.65 -6.91 24.81
N ASP A 70 22.86 -7.47 24.81
CA ASP A 70 23.10 -8.88 24.44
C ASP A 70 22.34 -9.82 25.38
N GLU A 71 22.48 -9.60 26.69
CA GLU A 71 21.79 -10.36 27.72
C GLU A 71 20.27 -10.20 27.63
N SER A 72 19.78 -8.97 27.42
CA SER A 72 18.35 -8.69 27.31
C SER A 72 17.72 -9.35 26.08
N LEU A 73 18.41 -9.34 24.93
CA LEU A 73 17.95 -10.01 23.72
C LEU A 73 17.97 -11.54 23.86
N ALA A 74 18.98 -12.10 24.53
CA ALA A 74 19.03 -13.53 24.82
C ALA A 74 17.84 -13.97 25.71
N ALA A 75 17.54 -13.19 26.75
CA ALA A 75 16.41 -13.46 27.65
C ALA A 75 15.05 -13.32 26.95
N TRP A 76 14.89 -12.28 26.11
CA TRP A 76 13.69 -12.12 25.30
C TRP A 76 13.51 -13.32 24.35
N TRP A 77 14.58 -13.73 23.66
CA TRP A 77 14.55 -14.87 22.74
C TRP A 77 14.13 -16.18 23.42
N ALA A 78 14.70 -16.47 24.58
CA ALA A 78 14.35 -17.66 25.35
C ALA A 78 12.86 -17.74 25.73
N THR A 79 12.20 -16.58 25.84
CA THR A 79 10.78 -16.47 26.19
C THR A 79 9.87 -16.49 24.96
N TRP A 80 10.27 -15.81 23.88
CA TRP A 80 9.36 -15.44 22.79
C TRP A 80 9.62 -16.15 21.46
N ARG A 81 10.72 -16.89 21.29
CA ARG A 81 11.05 -17.53 20.00
C ARG A 81 9.93 -18.43 19.46
N ASP A 82 9.23 -19.14 20.35
CA ASP A 82 8.16 -20.08 19.97
C ASP A 82 6.85 -19.37 19.60
N ALA A 83 6.73 -18.08 19.92
CA ALA A 83 5.62 -17.23 19.48
C ALA A 83 5.86 -16.60 18.10
N LEU A 84 7.08 -16.65 17.57
CA LEU A 84 7.36 -16.17 16.22
C LEU A 84 6.81 -17.14 15.17
N PRO A 85 6.26 -16.64 14.05
CA PRO A 85 5.84 -17.49 12.95
C PRO A 85 7.02 -18.27 12.36
N GLY A 86 6.77 -19.31 11.56
CA GLY A 86 7.85 -20.00 10.85
C GLY A 86 8.55 -19.07 9.86
N ALA A 87 9.82 -19.36 9.52
CA ALA A 87 10.57 -18.54 8.56
C ALA A 87 9.91 -18.47 7.17
N GLY A 88 9.16 -19.51 6.79
CA GLY A 88 8.39 -19.57 5.53
C GLY A 88 6.95 -19.05 5.62
N THR A 89 6.50 -18.55 6.77
CA THR A 89 5.14 -17.99 6.91
C THR A 89 5.09 -16.60 6.28
N TRP A 90 4.10 -16.37 5.42
CA TRP A 90 3.87 -15.06 4.79
C TRP A 90 2.98 -14.18 5.66
N LEU A 91 3.06 -12.87 5.46
CA LEU A 91 2.24 -11.89 6.17
C LEU A 91 0.74 -12.17 6.01
N ALA A 92 0.30 -12.51 4.80
CA ALA A 92 -1.10 -12.80 4.49
C ALA A 92 -1.65 -14.02 5.26
N ASP A 93 -0.77 -14.94 5.68
CA ASP A 93 -1.13 -16.21 6.32
C ASP A 93 -1.11 -16.16 7.86
N LEU A 94 -0.80 -15.01 8.46
CA LEU A 94 -0.77 -14.88 9.92
C LEU A 94 -2.17 -15.05 10.53
N ALA A 95 -2.33 -16.00 11.46
CA ALA A 95 -3.56 -16.17 12.22
C ALA A 95 -3.77 -15.07 13.27
N ASP A 96 -5.03 -14.82 13.65
CA ASP A 96 -5.39 -13.78 14.63
C ASP A 96 -4.76 -14.01 16.00
N GLU A 97 -4.67 -15.27 16.45
CA GLU A 97 -4.03 -15.65 17.70
C GLU A 97 -2.51 -15.41 17.66
N GLN A 98 -1.88 -15.64 16.50
CA GLN A 98 -0.46 -15.34 16.31
C GLN A 98 -0.22 -13.84 16.35
N VAL A 99 -1.07 -13.04 15.71
CA VAL A 99 -0.98 -11.57 15.74
C VAL A 99 -1.10 -11.02 17.17
N ALA A 100 -1.98 -11.58 17.99
CA ALA A 100 -2.10 -11.19 19.41
C ALA A 100 -0.81 -11.51 20.19
N ARG A 101 -0.28 -12.73 20.07
CA ARG A 101 0.98 -13.14 20.71
C ARG A 101 2.17 -12.27 20.28
N LEU A 102 2.25 -11.93 18.99
CA LEU A 102 3.30 -11.09 18.43
C LEU A 102 3.27 -9.68 19.00
N ALA A 103 2.09 -9.14 19.29
CA ALA A 103 1.94 -7.83 19.93
C ALA A 103 2.53 -7.79 21.35
N ASP A 104 2.28 -8.83 22.14
CA ASP A 104 2.85 -8.96 23.49
C ASP A 104 4.38 -9.13 23.42
N GLY A 105 4.86 -9.97 22.49
CA GLY A 105 6.29 -10.17 22.24
C GLY A 105 6.99 -8.89 21.81
N PHE A 106 6.37 -8.11 20.92
CA PHE A 106 6.84 -6.79 20.52
C PHE A 106 6.92 -5.82 21.71
N ALA A 107 5.90 -5.77 22.56
CA ALA A 107 5.90 -4.89 23.73
C ALA A 107 7.05 -5.26 24.70
N ALA A 108 7.26 -6.55 24.94
CA ALA A 108 8.39 -7.04 25.74
C ALA A 108 9.75 -6.74 25.09
N LEU A 109 9.86 -6.88 23.76
CA LEU A 109 11.10 -6.57 23.04
C LEU A 109 11.43 -5.08 23.09
N SER A 110 10.42 -4.23 22.87
CA SER A 110 10.53 -2.78 22.95
C SER A 110 10.97 -2.31 24.34
N ALA A 111 10.51 -2.99 25.39
CA ALA A 111 10.88 -2.72 26.78
C ALA A 111 12.25 -3.32 27.20
N SER A 112 12.87 -4.16 26.37
CA SER A 112 14.16 -4.79 26.68
C SER A 112 15.24 -3.74 26.92
N THR A 113 16.10 -3.97 27.92
CA THR A 113 17.13 -2.99 28.26
C THR A 113 18.23 -2.97 27.20
N ALA A 114 18.49 -1.79 26.64
CA ALA A 114 19.56 -1.60 25.66
C ALA A 114 20.82 -0.98 26.27
N ALA A 115 20.69 -0.15 27.30
CA ALA A 115 21.82 0.40 28.04
C ALA A 115 21.41 0.79 29.46
N ALA A 116 22.31 0.53 30.43
CA ALA A 116 22.20 1.05 31.78
C ALA A 116 23.20 2.19 31.97
N THR A 117 22.74 3.33 32.49
CA THR A 117 23.60 4.47 32.84
C THR A 117 23.28 4.96 34.25
N PRO A 118 24.16 5.74 34.90
CA PRO A 118 23.85 6.35 36.19
C PRO A 118 22.60 7.26 36.16
N ARG A 119 22.20 7.73 34.97
CA ARG A 119 21.00 8.57 34.76
C ARG A 119 19.73 7.77 34.46
N GLY A 120 19.81 6.44 34.48
CA GLY A 120 18.69 5.54 34.22
C GLY A 120 18.95 4.53 33.10
N THR A 121 17.92 3.73 32.85
CA THR A 121 17.91 2.64 31.88
C THR A 121 17.28 3.09 30.58
N ARG A 122 17.96 2.84 29.45
CA ARG A 122 17.40 3.04 28.10
C ARG A 122 16.96 1.69 27.56
N THR A 123 15.74 1.64 27.03
CA THR A 123 15.21 0.45 26.37
C THR A 123 15.60 0.40 24.89
N LEU A 124 15.37 -0.74 24.25
CA LEU A 124 15.52 -0.94 22.81
C LEU A 124 14.59 0.02 22.04
N GLY A 125 13.35 0.16 22.54
CA GLY A 125 12.33 1.04 21.98
C GLY A 125 11.61 0.45 20.77
N PRO A 126 10.46 1.05 20.39
CA PRO A 126 9.50 0.42 19.50
C PRO A 126 9.96 0.31 18.05
N THR A 127 10.70 1.29 17.54
CA THR A 127 11.23 1.25 16.16
C THR A 127 12.30 0.17 15.99
N ALA A 128 13.19 0.01 16.98
CA ALA A 128 14.23 -1.01 16.90
C ALA A 128 13.63 -2.41 17.10
N ALA A 129 12.63 -2.55 17.99
CA ALA A 129 11.91 -3.80 18.18
C ALA A 129 11.21 -4.28 16.89
N SER A 130 10.47 -3.41 16.19
CA SER A 130 9.78 -3.83 14.94
C SER A 130 10.75 -4.19 13.83
N LYS A 131 11.86 -3.46 13.70
CA LYS A 131 12.95 -3.79 12.75
C LYS A 131 13.62 -5.12 13.08
N LEU A 132 13.87 -5.39 14.35
CA LEU A 132 14.46 -6.66 14.76
C LEU A 132 13.50 -7.83 14.50
N LEU A 133 12.20 -7.66 14.75
CA LEU A 133 11.18 -8.66 14.40
C LEU A 133 11.12 -8.89 12.88
N PHE A 134 11.18 -7.84 12.06
CA PHE A 134 11.31 -7.98 10.61
C PHE A 134 12.55 -8.78 10.22
N ALA A 135 13.71 -8.48 10.79
CA ALA A 135 14.93 -9.19 10.47
C ALA A 135 14.85 -10.68 10.83
N LEU A 136 14.18 -11.02 11.94
CA LEU A 136 13.93 -12.40 12.35
C LEU A 136 12.94 -13.12 11.43
N ARG A 137 11.91 -12.42 10.94
CA ARG A 137 10.81 -12.97 10.13
C ARG A 137 10.46 -12.04 8.96
N PRO A 138 11.32 -11.98 7.93
CA PRO A 138 11.19 -11.00 6.86
C PRO A 138 9.95 -11.19 5.98
N ASN A 139 9.38 -12.39 5.96
CA ASN A 139 8.20 -12.70 5.16
C ASN A 139 6.89 -12.24 5.82
N SER A 140 6.86 -12.10 7.15
CA SER A 140 5.61 -11.94 7.89
C SER A 140 5.52 -10.68 8.75
N LEU A 141 6.64 -10.10 9.21
CA LEU A 141 6.61 -9.04 10.21
C LEU A 141 7.09 -7.71 9.62
N PRO A 142 6.21 -6.90 8.98
CA PRO A 142 6.61 -5.61 8.42
C PRO A 142 7.14 -4.69 9.53
N PRO A 143 8.30 -4.03 9.32
CA PRO A 143 8.80 -3.05 10.25
C PRO A 143 8.03 -1.73 10.10
N TRP A 144 8.27 -0.82 11.04
CA TRP A 144 7.82 0.57 10.93
C TRP A 144 8.88 1.54 11.44
N ASP A 145 8.71 2.82 11.16
CA ASP A 145 9.37 3.90 11.89
C ASP A 145 8.36 4.69 12.74
N ASN A 146 8.84 5.72 13.44
CA ASN A 146 7.96 6.53 14.28
C ASN A 146 6.84 7.20 13.48
N MET A 147 7.13 7.69 12.27
CA MET A 147 6.14 8.42 11.47
C MET A 147 5.07 7.48 10.92
N ILE A 148 5.45 6.26 10.50
CA ILE A 148 4.51 5.21 10.09
C ILE A 148 3.59 4.86 11.27
N ALA A 149 4.16 4.59 12.45
CA ALA A 149 3.39 4.22 13.63
C ALA A 149 2.42 5.33 14.09
N ASP A 150 2.93 6.56 14.19
CA ASP A 150 2.14 7.71 14.65
C ASP A 150 1.02 8.05 13.65
N ARG A 151 1.28 8.00 12.33
CA ARG A 151 0.25 8.34 11.31
C ARG A 151 -0.82 7.26 11.13
N LEU A 152 -0.43 5.99 11.18
CA LEU A 152 -1.39 4.90 10.93
C LEU A 152 -2.16 4.50 12.18
N HIS A 153 -1.54 4.62 13.37
CA HIS A 153 -2.09 4.02 14.60
C HIS A 153 -2.17 4.99 15.78
N GLY A 154 -1.54 6.17 15.70
CA GLY A 154 -1.54 7.15 16.80
C GLY A 154 -0.77 6.72 18.05
N GLY A 155 0.01 5.64 17.96
CA GLY A 155 0.72 5.03 19.08
C GLY A 155 1.86 4.12 18.62
N ARG A 156 2.70 3.70 19.57
CA ARG A 156 3.91 2.90 19.32
C ARG A 156 4.06 1.72 20.30
N ASP A 157 2.99 1.35 20.98
CA ASP A 157 2.93 0.24 21.93
C ASP A 157 2.51 -1.07 21.26
N GLY A 158 2.30 -2.12 22.06
CA GLY A 158 1.85 -3.42 21.56
C GLY A 158 0.49 -3.34 20.86
N ALA A 159 -0.43 -2.50 21.32
CA ALA A 159 -1.74 -2.34 20.69
C ALA A 159 -1.62 -1.72 19.30
N ALA A 160 -0.78 -0.69 19.15
CA ALA A 160 -0.48 -0.11 17.85
C ALA A 160 0.23 -1.10 16.91
N TYR A 161 1.14 -1.93 17.43
CA TYR A 161 1.83 -2.93 16.61
C TYR A 161 0.87 -4.03 16.14
N ARG A 162 -0.05 -4.47 17.01
CA ARG A 162 -1.16 -5.37 16.65
C ARG A 162 -2.00 -4.79 15.52
N ALA A 163 -2.40 -3.52 15.63
CA ALA A 163 -3.16 -2.83 14.60
C ALA A 163 -2.38 -2.75 13.27
N HIS A 164 -1.06 -2.55 13.33
CA HIS A 164 -0.21 -2.56 12.15
C HIS A 164 -0.17 -3.91 11.44
N LEU A 165 0.00 -5.00 12.19
CA LEU A 165 -0.02 -6.35 11.62
C LEU A 165 -1.37 -6.68 10.98
N LEU A 166 -2.49 -6.36 11.64
CA LEU A 166 -3.83 -6.58 11.08
C LEU A 166 -4.06 -5.78 9.79
N LEU A 167 -3.67 -4.50 9.80
CA LEU A 167 -3.84 -3.60 8.66
C LEU A 167 -3.02 -4.06 7.45
N THR A 168 -1.73 -4.33 7.67
CA THR A 168 -0.82 -4.72 6.59
C THR A 168 -1.09 -6.13 6.09
N ARG A 169 -1.52 -7.07 6.96
CA ARG A 169 -2.05 -8.38 6.55
C ARG A 169 -3.26 -8.22 5.65
N GLY A 170 -4.21 -7.36 6.02
CA GLY A 170 -5.38 -7.07 5.17
C GLY A 170 -4.97 -6.57 3.79
N TRP A 171 -4.02 -5.64 3.72
CA TRP A 171 -3.50 -5.17 2.43
C TRP A 171 -2.80 -6.27 1.63
N ALA A 172 -2.00 -7.12 2.28
CA ALA A 172 -1.34 -8.23 1.61
C ALA A 172 -2.37 -9.21 0.99
N VAL A 173 -3.42 -9.56 1.75
CA VAL A 173 -4.52 -10.41 1.25
C VAL A 173 -5.20 -9.77 0.03
N ASP A 174 -5.51 -8.47 0.12
CA ASP A 174 -6.18 -7.76 -0.97
C ASP A 174 -5.30 -7.64 -2.22
N LEU A 175 -4.00 -7.38 -2.06
CA LEU A 175 -3.04 -7.29 -3.16
C LEU A 175 -2.83 -8.64 -3.86
N LEU A 176 -2.78 -9.74 -3.10
CA LEU A 176 -2.69 -11.09 -3.67
C LEU A 176 -3.97 -11.46 -4.43
N ALA A 177 -5.14 -11.09 -3.89
CA ALA A 177 -6.42 -11.28 -4.57
C ALA A 177 -6.51 -10.46 -5.86
N GLU A 178 -6.00 -9.23 -5.87
CA GLU A 178 -5.91 -8.38 -7.07
C GLU A 178 -4.94 -8.98 -8.11
N ALA A 179 -3.81 -9.54 -7.67
CA ALA A 179 -2.77 -10.08 -8.55
C ALA A 179 -3.17 -11.42 -9.16
N GLY A 180 -3.92 -12.25 -8.43
CA GLY A 180 -4.31 -13.59 -8.88
C GLY A 180 -3.16 -14.60 -8.93
N VAL A 181 -2.01 -14.26 -8.34
CA VAL A 181 -0.80 -15.09 -8.31
C VAL A 181 -0.24 -15.20 -6.88
N PRO A 182 0.53 -16.26 -6.55
CA PRO A 182 1.22 -16.37 -5.26
C PRO A 182 2.20 -15.23 -5.00
N GLU A 183 2.51 -14.97 -3.73
CA GLU A 183 3.39 -13.86 -3.32
C GLU A 183 4.75 -13.83 -4.06
N PRO A 184 5.54 -14.92 -4.17
CA PRO A 184 6.82 -14.88 -4.87
C PRO A 184 6.71 -14.41 -6.33
N GLU A 185 5.69 -14.86 -7.06
CA GLU A 185 5.45 -14.48 -8.46
C GLU A 185 5.06 -13.00 -8.57
N LEU A 186 4.23 -12.50 -7.66
CA LEU A 186 3.92 -11.07 -7.58
C LEU A 186 5.18 -10.24 -7.33
N LEU A 187 6.09 -10.67 -6.44
CA LEU A 187 7.33 -9.94 -6.18
C LEU A 187 8.28 -9.96 -7.37
N ASP A 188 8.33 -11.06 -8.13
CA ASP A 188 9.07 -11.12 -9.39
C ASP A 188 8.51 -10.11 -10.40
N ASP A 189 7.19 -10.04 -10.56
CA ASP A 189 6.50 -9.08 -11.43
C ASP A 189 6.66 -7.62 -11.02
N LEU A 190 6.86 -7.37 -9.72
CA LEU A 190 7.18 -6.06 -9.17
C LEU A 190 8.68 -5.72 -9.30
N GLY A 191 9.54 -6.62 -9.78
CA GLY A 191 10.98 -6.42 -9.88
C GLY A 191 11.69 -6.47 -8.51
N ARG A 192 11.13 -7.21 -7.56
CA ARG A 192 11.64 -7.41 -6.19
C ARG A 192 11.83 -8.91 -5.87
N PRO A 193 12.54 -9.68 -6.71
CA PRO A 193 12.69 -11.12 -6.51
C PRO A 193 13.30 -11.44 -5.14
N GLY A 194 12.76 -12.47 -4.47
CA GLY A 194 13.21 -12.91 -3.15
C GLY A 194 12.92 -11.93 -2.00
N ARG A 195 12.09 -10.91 -2.23
CA ARG A 195 11.52 -10.06 -1.16
C ARG A 195 10.13 -10.58 -0.76
N SER A 196 9.47 -9.82 0.12
CA SER A 196 8.13 -10.13 0.64
C SER A 196 7.23 -8.92 0.54
N LEU A 197 5.91 -9.15 0.54
CA LEU A 197 4.91 -8.09 0.70
C LEU A 197 5.08 -7.37 2.03
N ALA A 198 5.52 -8.04 3.10
CA ALA A 198 5.87 -7.37 4.35
C ALA A 198 6.92 -6.26 4.13
N LYS A 199 7.95 -6.53 3.32
CA LYS A 199 8.97 -5.52 2.99
C LYS A 199 8.44 -4.44 2.05
N VAL A 200 7.71 -4.81 1.01
CA VAL A 200 7.23 -3.85 -0.01
C VAL A 200 6.13 -2.94 0.54
N ILE A 201 5.26 -3.45 1.41
CA ILE A 201 4.27 -2.65 2.14
C ILE A 201 4.96 -1.66 3.10
N ASP A 202 6.04 -2.07 3.77
CA ASP A 202 6.86 -1.15 4.57
C ASP A 202 7.47 -0.02 3.72
N GLU A 203 7.97 -0.30 2.51
CA GLU A 203 8.49 0.71 1.59
C GLU A 203 7.42 1.71 1.19
N TYR A 204 6.22 1.22 0.85
CA TYR A 204 5.05 2.06 0.59
C TYR A 204 4.71 2.92 1.80
N CYS A 205 4.64 2.34 3.00
CA CYS A 205 4.35 3.07 4.24
C CYS A 205 5.41 4.14 4.50
N TYR A 206 6.69 3.84 4.30
CA TYR A 206 7.77 4.79 4.46
C TYR A 206 7.66 5.96 3.48
N LEU A 207 7.36 5.69 2.20
CA LEU A 207 7.13 6.75 1.21
C LEU A 207 5.93 7.62 1.62
N ALA A 208 4.78 7.01 1.88
CA ALA A 208 3.54 7.73 2.17
C ALA A 208 3.58 8.49 3.51
N CYS A 209 4.07 7.84 4.57
CA CYS A 209 4.08 8.40 5.92
C CYS A 209 5.33 9.23 6.18
N THR A 210 6.51 8.74 5.86
CA THR A 210 7.77 9.39 6.26
C THR A 210 8.24 10.41 5.24
N ARG A 211 8.05 10.13 3.94
CA ARG A 211 8.49 11.02 2.85
C ARG A 211 7.39 11.96 2.34
N GLY A 212 6.15 11.75 2.75
CA GLY A 212 5.00 12.51 2.24
C GLY A 212 4.76 12.29 0.75
N TRP A 213 5.20 11.15 0.23
CA TRP A 213 4.98 10.76 -1.16
C TRP A 213 3.50 10.46 -1.39
N THR A 214 3.00 10.94 -2.52
CA THR A 214 1.65 10.63 -3.01
C THR A 214 1.77 9.80 -4.26
N ALA A 215 0.98 8.73 -4.35
CA ALA A 215 0.93 7.90 -5.54
C ALA A 215 0.62 8.76 -6.78
N PRO A 216 1.23 8.48 -7.94
CA PRO A 216 0.78 9.03 -9.20
C PRO A 216 -0.72 8.72 -9.37
N ARG A 217 -1.48 9.66 -9.93
CA ARG A 217 -2.90 9.41 -10.23
C ARG A 217 -3.01 8.17 -11.11
N ARG A 218 -3.71 7.14 -10.63
CA ARG A 218 -4.08 5.99 -11.44
C ARG A 218 -5.12 6.45 -12.45
N GLY A 219 -4.83 6.27 -13.74
CA GLY A 219 -5.83 6.39 -14.78
C GLY A 219 -6.97 5.39 -14.57
N VAL A 220 -8.22 5.81 -14.70
CA VAL A 220 -9.39 4.92 -14.56
C VAL A 220 -9.48 3.90 -15.69
N THR A 221 -10.24 2.84 -15.46
CA THR A 221 -10.50 1.78 -16.45
C THR A 221 -11.95 1.78 -16.92
N ALA A 222 -12.25 1.02 -17.98
CA ALA A 222 -13.63 0.79 -18.38
C ALA A 222 -14.47 0.13 -17.28
N GLU A 223 -13.87 -0.68 -16.39
CA GLU A 223 -14.60 -1.29 -15.28
C GLU A 223 -15.05 -0.25 -14.24
N ASP A 224 -14.23 0.77 -13.99
CA ASP A 224 -14.63 1.91 -13.15
C ASP A 224 -15.83 2.64 -13.75
N VAL A 225 -15.83 2.83 -15.08
CA VAL A 225 -16.97 3.40 -15.82
C VAL A 225 -18.21 2.53 -15.64
N ARG A 226 -18.09 1.19 -15.77
CA ARG A 226 -19.24 0.27 -15.59
C ARG A 226 -19.79 0.34 -14.18
N ARG A 227 -18.92 0.31 -13.17
CA ARG A 227 -19.27 0.38 -11.75
C ARG A 227 -20.08 1.63 -11.44
N ILE A 228 -19.61 2.80 -11.87
CA ILE A 228 -20.30 4.08 -11.63
C ILE A 228 -21.60 4.14 -12.42
N ALA A 229 -21.57 3.82 -13.72
CA ALA A 229 -22.74 3.94 -14.58
C ALA A 229 -23.90 3.01 -14.15
N ARG A 230 -23.60 1.77 -13.73
CA ARG A 230 -24.60 0.79 -13.27
C ARG A 230 -25.25 1.18 -11.94
N ALA A 231 -24.59 2.01 -11.12
CA ALA A 231 -25.16 2.52 -9.89
C ALA A 231 -26.18 3.65 -10.13
N LEU A 232 -26.18 4.26 -11.33
CA LEU A 232 -27.04 5.40 -11.63
C LEU A 232 -28.49 4.96 -11.94
N PRO A 233 -29.50 5.61 -11.34
CA PRO A 233 -30.90 5.26 -11.59
C PRO A 233 -31.29 5.37 -13.07
N ARG A 234 -32.06 4.39 -13.54
CA ARG A 234 -32.60 4.29 -14.91
C ARG A 234 -31.55 4.14 -16.01
N THR A 235 -30.31 3.82 -15.65
CA THR A 235 -29.28 3.45 -16.62
C THR A 235 -29.53 2.02 -17.12
N GLU A 236 -29.59 1.88 -18.44
CA GLU A 236 -29.59 0.60 -19.14
C GLU A 236 -28.29 0.45 -19.93
N GLU A 237 -27.63 -0.69 -19.79
CA GLU A 237 -26.45 -1.07 -20.59
C GLU A 237 -26.89 -1.75 -21.89
N ALA A 238 -26.27 -1.39 -23.01
CA ALA A 238 -26.53 -1.99 -24.32
C ALA A 238 -25.25 -2.11 -25.15
N LEU A 239 -25.04 -3.28 -25.75
CA LEU A 239 -23.95 -3.50 -26.70
C LEU A 239 -24.41 -3.21 -28.13
N VAL A 240 -23.80 -2.24 -28.80
CA VAL A 240 -24.14 -1.85 -30.18
C VAL A 240 -22.88 -1.72 -31.00
N ARG A 241 -22.68 -2.61 -31.98
CA ARG A 241 -21.47 -2.64 -32.85
C ARG A 241 -20.17 -2.67 -32.01
N ASP A 242 -20.10 -3.62 -31.08
CA ASP A 242 -18.96 -3.82 -30.17
C ASP A 242 -18.61 -2.61 -29.30
N ARG A 243 -19.58 -1.72 -29.08
CA ARG A 243 -19.46 -0.60 -28.15
C ARG A 243 -20.47 -0.77 -27.03
N VAL A 244 -19.97 -0.73 -25.80
CA VAL A 244 -20.82 -0.66 -24.60
C VAL A 244 -21.39 0.75 -24.52
N LYS A 245 -22.71 0.85 -24.44
CA LYS A 245 -23.44 2.11 -24.32
C LYS A 245 -24.33 2.09 -23.09
N TYR A 246 -24.41 3.22 -22.42
CA TYR A 246 -25.30 3.45 -21.29
C TYR A 246 -26.34 4.50 -21.70
N ARG A 247 -27.61 4.15 -21.47
CA ARG A 247 -28.75 4.94 -21.94
C ARG A 247 -29.87 5.04 -20.92
N ILE A 248 -30.65 6.10 -21.05
CA ILE A 248 -31.91 6.32 -20.34
C ILE A 248 -33.03 6.27 -21.38
N GLY A 249 -33.78 5.17 -21.42
CA GLY A 249 -34.71 4.89 -22.50
C GLY A 249 -34.00 4.89 -23.85
N ARG A 250 -34.25 5.91 -24.69
CA ARG A 250 -33.65 6.05 -26.03
C ARG A 250 -32.42 6.96 -26.06
N ILE A 251 -32.10 7.66 -24.97
CA ILE A 251 -31.03 8.66 -24.94
C ILE A 251 -29.75 8.00 -24.43
N VAL A 252 -28.73 7.90 -25.29
CA VAL A 252 -27.39 7.47 -24.88
C VAL A 252 -26.70 8.66 -24.23
N TYR A 253 -26.21 8.49 -23.00
CA TYR A 253 -25.47 9.54 -22.29
C TYR A 253 -23.99 9.20 -22.11
N LEU A 254 -23.61 7.92 -22.26
CA LEU A 254 -22.23 7.46 -22.16
C LEU A 254 -21.98 6.26 -23.07
N ALA A 255 -20.77 6.16 -23.64
CA ALA A 255 -20.34 5.01 -24.43
C ALA A 255 -18.83 4.76 -24.28
N LEU A 256 -18.43 3.50 -24.25
CA LEU A 256 -17.03 3.09 -24.33
C LEU A 256 -16.63 2.81 -25.78
N SER A 257 -15.39 3.14 -26.13
CA SER A 257 -14.77 2.67 -27.38
C SER A 257 -14.57 1.15 -27.35
N PRO A 258 -14.46 0.48 -28.52
CA PRO A 258 -14.27 -0.97 -28.57
C PRO A 258 -13.00 -1.47 -27.87
N ASP A 259 -11.94 -0.65 -27.85
CA ASP A 259 -10.68 -0.92 -27.14
C ASP A 259 -10.76 -0.57 -25.65
N GLU A 260 -11.88 -0.01 -25.19
CA GLU A 260 -12.11 0.36 -23.79
C GLU A 260 -11.15 1.43 -23.24
N LEU A 261 -10.40 2.12 -24.11
CA LEU A 261 -9.44 3.15 -23.71
C LEU A 261 -10.05 4.56 -23.66
N THR A 262 -11.16 4.78 -24.36
CA THR A 262 -11.84 6.09 -24.42
C THR A 262 -13.30 5.97 -24.03
N MET A 263 -13.79 6.97 -23.30
CA MET A 263 -15.20 7.17 -23.01
C MET A 263 -15.73 8.35 -23.82
N GLY A 264 -16.84 8.18 -24.52
CA GLY A 264 -17.69 9.27 -24.98
C GLY A 264 -18.80 9.55 -23.97
N PHE A 265 -19.09 10.81 -23.70
CA PHE A 265 -20.12 11.20 -22.74
C PHE A 265 -20.88 12.46 -23.18
N ALA A 266 -22.11 12.58 -22.68
CA ALA A 266 -22.95 13.74 -22.94
C ALA A 266 -22.35 14.99 -22.31
N PHE A 267 -22.20 16.05 -23.12
CA PHE A 267 -21.60 17.31 -22.69
C PHE A 267 -22.15 18.48 -23.54
N PRO A 268 -22.38 19.68 -22.99
CA PRO A 268 -22.90 20.82 -23.75
C PRO A 268 -22.03 21.15 -24.96
N LYS A 269 -22.64 21.22 -26.16
CA LYS A 269 -21.92 21.42 -27.42
C LYS A 269 -21.16 22.74 -27.47
N GLU A 270 -21.69 23.76 -26.80
CA GLU A 270 -21.23 25.14 -26.76
C GLU A 270 -19.98 25.30 -25.88
N GLU A 271 -19.85 24.44 -24.86
CA GLU A 271 -18.71 24.43 -23.94
C GLU A 271 -17.59 23.47 -24.38
N ARG A 272 -17.92 22.54 -25.30
CA ARG A 272 -17.01 21.47 -25.74
C ARG A 272 -15.64 21.95 -26.20
N ALA A 273 -15.59 23.04 -26.98
CA ALA A 273 -14.34 23.57 -27.48
C ALA A 273 -13.44 24.07 -26.33
N ALA A 274 -14.03 24.65 -25.29
CA ALA A 274 -13.30 25.11 -24.11
C ALA A 274 -12.79 23.92 -23.26
N LEU A 275 -13.60 22.87 -23.09
CA LEU A 275 -13.16 21.65 -22.38
C LEU A 275 -11.97 20.99 -23.08
N ILE A 276 -12.05 20.81 -24.40
CA ILE A 276 -10.95 20.24 -25.20
C ILE A 276 -9.70 21.11 -25.11
N ALA A 277 -9.84 22.44 -25.20
CA ALA A 277 -8.70 23.35 -25.11
C ALA A 277 -8.05 23.37 -23.71
N SER A 278 -8.77 22.99 -22.66
CA SER A 278 -8.25 22.96 -21.29
C SER A 278 -7.24 21.84 -21.06
N ASP A 279 -7.44 20.69 -21.70
CA ASP A 279 -6.55 19.53 -21.63
C ASP A 279 -6.75 18.64 -22.88
N PRO A 280 -6.02 18.91 -23.99
CA PRO A 280 -6.19 18.19 -25.25
C PRO A 280 -5.72 16.73 -25.25
N ASP A 281 -4.87 16.33 -24.29
CA ASP A 281 -4.44 14.94 -24.15
C ASP A 281 -5.54 14.11 -23.49
N LYS A 282 -6.29 14.73 -22.57
CA LYS A 282 -7.43 14.14 -21.87
C LYS A 282 -8.71 14.17 -22.71
N PHE A 283 -9.08 15.31 -23.28
CA PHE A 283 -10.36 15.53 -23.93
C PHE A 283 -10.26 15.65 -25.46
N HIS A 284 -11.11 14.92 -26.15
CA HIS A 284 -11.06 14.78 -27.60
C HIS A 284 -12.37 15.18 -28.26
N PRO A 285 -12.34 15.71 -29.49
CA PRO A 285 -13.56 15.91 -30.26
C PRO A 285 -14.29 14.57 -30.48
N PRO A 286 -15.63 14.59 -30.57
CA PRO A 286 -16.39 13.45 -31.07
C PRO A 286 -15.89 13.02 -32.46
N VAL A 287 -16.26 11.80 -32.86
CA VAL A 287 -16.11 11.45 -34.28
C VAL A 287 -17.03 12.35 -35.13
N PRO A 288 -16.70 12.59 -36.43
CA PRO A 288 -17.46 13.53 -37.27
C PRO A 288 -18.97 13.30 -37.29
N SER A 289 -19.41 12.03 -37.25
CA SER A 289 -20.84 11.68 -37.21
C SER A 289 -21.56 12.16 -35.94
N ASP A 290 -20.83 12.38 -34.86
CA ASP A 290 -21.35 12.67 -33.53
C ASP A 290 -21.21 14.16 -33.16
N GLU A 291 -20.50 14.96 -33.96
CA GLU A 291 -20.27 16.40 -33.72
C GLU A 291 -21.57 17.22 -33.62
N ARG A 292 -22.64 16.73 -34.26
CA ARG A 292 -23.98 17.34 -34.20
C ARG A 292 -24.65 17.21 -32.82
N TYR A 293 -24.18 16.30 -31.97
CA TYR A 293 -24.75 16.01 -30.66
C TYR A 293 -24.00 16.73 -29.53
N ASN A 294 -24.66 16.79 -28.36
CA ASN A 294 -24.07 17.17 -27.07
C ASN A 294 -23.16 16.05 -26.59
N TRP A 295 -21.93 16.00 -27.11
CA TRP A 295 -21.02 14.88 -26.92
C TRP A 295 -19.57 15.33 -26.93
N VAL A 296 -18.74 14.70 -26.12
CA VAL A 296 -17.27 14.83 -26.09
C VAL A 296 -16.66 13.47 -25.71
N ARG A 297 -15.35 13.29 -25.90
CA ARG A 297 -14.62 12.06 -25.55
C ARG A 297 -13.51 12.35 -24.56
N ALA A 298 -13.18 11.39 -23.69
CA ALA A 298 -12.04 11.45 -22.78
C ALA A 298 -11.24 10.14 -22.76
N THR A 299 -9.91 10.25 -22.68
CA THR A 299 -8.99 9.11 -22.50
C THR A 299 -9.03 8.64 -21.04
N LEU A 300 -9.40 7.38 -20.79
CA LEU A 300 -9.60 6.88 -19.43
C LEU A 300 -8.31 6.89 -18.61
N SER A 301 -7.16 6.59 -19.23
CA SER A 301 -5.87 6.59 -18.52
C SER A 301 -5.43 7.97 -18.01
N GLN A 302 -6.10 9.05 -18.44
CA GLN A 302 -5.80 10.43 -18.04
C GLN A 302 -6.77 10.97 -16.97
N LEU A 303 -7.82 10.22 -16.62
CA LEU A 303 -8.81 10.60 -15.62
C LEU A 303 -8.50 9.91 -14.30
N ASP A 304 -8.69 10.62 -13.18
CA ASP A 304 -8.83 9.98 -11.87
C ASP A 304 -10.29 9.59 -11.56
N GLU A 305 -10.52 8.85 -10.47
CA GLU A 305 -11.86 8.36 -10.12
C GLU A 305 -12.85 9.49 -9.80
N ALA A 306 -12.39 10.59 -9.21
CA ALA A 306 -13.25 11.72 -8.87
C ALA A 306 -13.69 12.44 -10.15
N GLU A 307 -12.76 12.72 -11.06
CA GLU A 307 -13.05 13.26 -12.38
C GLU A 307 -13.99 12.35 -13.17
N LEU A 308 -13.72 11.03 -13.21
CA LEU A 308 -14.60 10.08 -13.87
C LEU A 308 -16.03 10.15 -13.30
N THR A 309 -16.15 10.15 -11.97
CA THR A 309 -17.45 10.20 -11.29
C THR A 309 -18.22 11.47 -11.68
N GLU A 310 -17.56 12.63 -11.64
CA GLU A 310 -18.16 13.90 -12.04
C GLU A 310 -18.65 13.86 -13.49
N LEU A 311 -17.79 13.46 -14.44
CA LEU A 311 -18.13 13.39 -15.86
C LEU A 311 -19.30 12.44 -16.14
N VAL A 312 -19.30 11.24 -15.52
CA VAL A 312 -20.35 10.24 -15.71
C VAL A 312 -21.68 10.72 -15.11
N VAL A 313 -21.64 11.30 -13.90
CA VAL A 313 -22.83 11.80 -13.21
C VAL A 313 -23.42 13.01 -13.93
N ASP A 314 -22.60 13.94 -14.40
CA ASP A 314 -23.08 15.13 -15.11
C ASP A 314 -23.64 14.80 -16.49
N ALA A 315 -23.00 13.89 -17.23
CA ALA A 315 -23.57 13.36 -18.47
C ALA A 315 -24.94 12.70 -18.24
N TRP A 316 -25.08 11.93 -17.16
CA TRP A 316 -26.35 11.32 -16.76
C TRP A 316 -27.40 12.38 -16.38
N ARG A 317 -27.04 13.42 -15.62
CA ARG A 317 -27.92 14.53 -15.21
C ARG A 317 -28.49 15.30 -16.39
N MET A 318 -27.74 15.41 -17.49
CA MET A 318 -28.25 16.01 -18.74
C MET A 318 -29.40 15.21 -19.36
N CYS A 319 -29.51 13.92 -19.05
CA CYS A 319 -30.38 12.98 -19.75
C CYS A 319 -31.54 12.45 -18.88
N VAL A 320 -31.48 12.58 -17.56
CA VAL A 320 -32.59 12.21 -16.65
C VAL A 320 -33.53 13.37 -16.32
N PRO A 321 -34.79 13.10 -15.91
CA PRO A 321 -35.64 14.13 -15.34
C PRO A 321 -35.01 14.77 -14.09
N LYS A 322 -35.15 16.10 -13.94
CA LYS A 322 -34.57 16.89 -12.83
C LYS A 322 -34.86 16.31 -11.44
N ARG A 323 -36.06 15.73 -11.25
CA ARG A 323 -36.43 15.07 -9.99
C ARG A 323 -35.53 13.88 -9.67
N VAL A 324 -35.22 13.04 -10.65
CA VAL A 324 -34.36 11.86 -10.47
C VAL A 324 -32.95 12.28 -10.09
N ALA A 325 -32.39 13.28 -10.78
CA ALA A 325 -31.09 13.84 -10.45
C ALA A 325 -31.05 14.40 -9.03
N ARG A 326 -32.03 15.22 -8.65
CA ARG A 326 -32.12 15.80 -7.30
C ARG A 326 -32.22 14.73 -6.21
N ASP A 327 -33.07 13.72 -6.42
CA ASP A 327 -33.29 12.66 -5.43
C ASP A 327 -32.06 11.72 -5.30
N TYR A 328 -31.18 11.66 -6.30
CA TYR A 328 -29.88 10.96 -6.24
C TYR A 328 -28.80 11.79 -5.54
N LEU A 329 -28.67 13.08 -5.89
CA LEU A 329 -27.64 13.97 -5.34
C LEU A 329 -27.89 14.41 -3.90
N GLY A 330 -29.13 14.28 -3.41
CA GLY A 330 -29.50 14.56 -2.03
C GLY A 330 -29.40 13.35 -1.09
N ARG A 331 -28.87 12.22 -1.56
CA ARG A 331 -28.54 11.02 -0.76
C ARG A 331 -27.07 11.02 -0.40
#